data_AF-A0A954V4D4-F1
#
_entry.id   AF-A0A954V4D4-F1
#
_cell.length_a   1.000
_cell.length_b   1.000
_cell.length_c   1.000
_cell.angle_alpha   90.00
_cell.angle_beta   90.00
_cell.angle_gamma   90.00
#
_symmetry.space_group_name_H-M   'P 1'
#
loop_
_entity.id
_entity.type
_entity.pdbx_description
1 polymer ?
#
loop_
_entity_poly.entity_id
_entity_poly.type
_entity_poly.pdbx_seq_one_letter_code
_entity_poly.pdbx_strand_id
1 'polypeptide(L)'
;MVRKTICNTICNTVRHANRNVVHPMLICLSAISLIVVSQSISRGQSLADVPAGELKGQFDGYLENVRDSLKDEAKYGKAQQEGVEKDASTLMVLSQVLAGRDDGGDWKKHHPAVIAAAGELASKSGDYAGAQAALTQLEKAIQEVTESDADDVRADIAVLMKQVPIVNGRMRRGVTGRRFDRSLDEIAGTALTLAAIAEVTKNDDTYCSDDEGKAEWTKISEQMRDAAMGVHAATRAKNQ
;
A
#
# COMPACT_ATOMS: atom_id res chain seq x y z
N MET A 1 -21.58 42.80 2.29
CA MET A 1 -21.19 42.73 0.86
C MET A 1 -19.67 42.74 0.73
N VAL A 2 -18.97 41.78 1.34
CA VAL A 2 -17.52 41.55 1.21
C VAL A 2 -17.29 40.07 1.56
N ARG A 3 -17.57 39.16 0.62
CA ARG A 3 -17.28 37.71 0.77
C ARG A 3 -17.24 36.96 -0.58
N LYS A 4 -17.03 37.67 -1.68
CA LYS A 4 -16.93 37.10 -3.04
C LYS A 4 -15.56 37.30 -3.73
N THR A 5 -14.55 37.83 -3.03
CA THR A 5 -13.23 38.13 -3.64
C THR A 5 -12.10 37.21 -3.15
N ILE A 6 -12.38 36.19 -2.33
CA ILE A 6 -11.35 35.26 -1.82
C ILE A 6 -11.35 33.91 -2.58
N CYS A 7 -12.46 33.53 -3.23
CA CYS A 7 -12.48 32.32 -4.06
C CYS A 7 -11.80 32.47 -5.43
N ASN A 8 -11.69 33.67 -6.00
CA ASN A 8 -11.09 33.86 -7.34
C ASN A 8 -9.57 34.04 -7.34
N THR A 9 -8.92 34.21 -6.19
CA THR A 9 -7.45 34.37 -6.11
C THR A 9 -6.72 33.04 -5.90
N ILE A 10 -7.41 31.97 -5.50
CA ILE A 10 -6.78 30.65 -5.26
C ILE A 10 -6.65 29.86 -6.57
N CYS A 11 -7.53 30.06 -7.55
CA CYS A 11 -7.42 29.38 -8.86
C CYS A 11 -6.35 29.96 -9.80
N ASN A 12 -5.93 31.22 -9.64
CA ASN A 12 -4.90 31.85 -10.51
C ASN A 12 -3.48 31.79 -9.95
N THR A 13 -3.29 31.29 -8.72
CA THR A 13 -1.99 31.28 -8.02
C THR A 13 -1.40 29.87 -7.92
N VAL A 14 -1.67 29.01 -8.91
CA VAL A 14 -0.93 27.74 -9.12
C VAL A 14 0.23 27.94 -10.13
N ARG A 15 0.41 29.16 -10.68
CA ARG A 15 1.45 29.44 -11.68
C ARG A 15 2.77 29.99 -11.15
N HIS A 16 2.89 30.36 -9.87
CA HIS A 16 4.17 30.82 -9.31
C HIS A 16 4.43 30.24 -7.90
N ALA A 17 5.42 29.36 -7.89
CA ALA A 17 6.15 28.72 -6.80
C ALA A 17 6.09 29.32 -5.37
N ASN A 18 5.81 28.41 -4.41
CA ASN A 18 6.68 28.03 -3.29
C ASN A 18 6.84 28.99 -2.08
N ARG A 19 6.22 28.65 -0.92
CA ARG A 19 6.92 28.21 0.32
C ARG A 19 5.97 28.05 1.52
N ASN A 20 6.15 26.92 2.20
CA ASN A 20 5.88 26.61 3.61
C ASN A 20 4.45 26.16 4.03
N VAL A 21 4.43 24.87 4.44
CA VAL A 21 3.46 24.17 5.31
C VAL A 21 2.14 23.69 4.68
N VAL A 22 2.19 22.84 3.64
CA VAL A 22 1.29 21.67 3.42
C VAL A 22 1.94 20.81 2.30
N HIS A 23 2.75 19.78 2.60
CA HIS A 23 3.58 19.14 1.55
C HIS A 23 3.73 17.60 1.46
N PRO A 24 2.87 16.75 2.05
CA PRO A 24 2.78 15.36 1.57
C PRO A 24 1.56 15.07 0.67
N MET A 25 0.40 15.71 0.89
CA MET A 25 -0.84 15.32 0.20
C MET A 25 -0.97 15.81 -1.25
N LEU A 26 -0.36 16.95 -1.60
CA LEU A 26 -0.61 17.59 -2.90
C LEU A 26 0.18 17.01 -4.08
N ILE A 27 1.18 16.15 -3.84
CA ILE A 27 1.99 15.57 -4.93
C ILE A 27 1.24 14.42 -5.64
N CYS A 28 0.25 13.81 -4.99
CA CYS A 28 -0.56 12.75 -5.59
C CYS A 28 -1.58 13.25 -6.64
N LEU A 29 -1.98 14.53 -6.61
CA LEU A 29 -3.00 15.05 -7.54
C LEU A 29 -2.52 15.29 -8.98
N SER A 30 -1.21 15.29 -9.23
CA SER A 30 -0.67 15.47 -10.60
C SER A 30 -0.81 14.22 -11.49
N ALA A 31 -1.27 13.08 -10.94
CA ALA A 31 -1.52 11.85 -11.69
C ALA A 31 -2.93 11.78 -12.31
N ILE A 32 -3.80 12.76 -12.06
CA ILE A 32 -5.23 12.70 -12.42
C ILE A 32 -5.48 12.99 -13.92
N SER A 33 -4.55 13.64 -14.63
CA SER A 33 -4.72 13.97 -16.06
C SER A 33 -4.64 12.79 -17.03
N LEU A 34 -4.46 11.55 -16.54
CA LEU A 34 -4.48 10.33 -17.37
C LEU A 34 -5.75 9.48 -17.21
N ILE A 35 -6.79 9.96 -16.52
CA ILE A 35 -7.93 9.11 -16.11
C ILE A 35 -9.06 9.03 -17.17
N VAL A 36 -9.14 9.96 -18.13
CA VAL A 36 -10.32 10.03 -19.04
C VAL A 36 -10.29 8.97 -20.16
N VAL A 37 -9.15 8.40 -20.52
CA VAL A 37 -9.06 7.39 -21.60
C VAL A 37 -9.25 5.94 -21.08
N SER A 38 -9.17 5.70 -19.77
CA SER A 38 -9.19 4.34 -19.19
C SER A 38 -10.57 3.81 -18.76
N GLN A 39 -11.62 4.63 -18.86
CA GLN A 39 -12.97 4.24 -18.41
C GLN A 39 -13.62 3.13 -19.25
N SER A 40 -13.11 2.85 -20.45
CA SER A 40 -13.65 1.82 -21.35
C SER A 40 -13.08 0.43 -21.11
N ILE A 41 -11.93 0.30 -20.43
CA ILE A 41 -11.19 -0.98 -20.31
C ILE A 41 -11.40 -1.63 -18.92
N SER A 42 -11.89 -0.89 -17.93
CA SER A 42 -11.79 -1.28 -16.51
C SER A 42 -13.12 -1.68 -15.86
N ARG A 43 -14.09 -2.22 -16.60
CA ARG A 43 -15.22 -2.89 -15.93
C ARG A 43 -14.77 -4.28 -15.47
N GLY A 44 -14.40 -4.41 -14.19
CA GLY A 44 -14.94 -5.53 -13.43
C GLY A 44 -14.00 -6.49 -12.72
N GLN A 45 -12.68 -6.26 -12.62
CA GLN A 45 -11.89 -7.02 -11.63
C GLN A 45 -11.79 -6.26 -10.32
N SER A 46 -12.39 -6.83 -9.29
CA SER A 46 -12.17 -6.45 -7.90
C SER A 46 -10.99 -7.24 -7.32
N LEU A 47 -10.47 -6.81 -6.18
CA LEU A 47 -9.49 -7.61 -5.44
C LEU A 47 -10.01 -9.03 -5.17
N ALA A 48 -11.31 -9.22 -4.92
CA ALA A 48 -11.91 -10.52 -4.65
C ALA A 48 -11.74 -11.51 -5.81
N ASP A 49 -11.68 -11.02 -7.06
CA ASP A 49 -11.56 -11.86 -8.26
C ASP A 49 -10.12 -12.36 -8.52
N VAL A 50 -9.14 -11.80 -7.82
CA VAL A 50 -7.72 -12.19 -7.94
C VAL A 50 -7.46 -13.43 -7.09
N PRO A 51 -6.81 -14.49 -7.59
CA PRO A 51 -6.49 -15.66 -6.79
C PRO A 51 -5.68 -15.29 -5.52
N ALA A 52 -6.06 -15.84 -4.35
CA ALA A 52 -5.34 -15.59 -3.09
C ALA A 52 -3.83 -15.88 -3.18
N GLY A 53 -3.43 -16.84 -4.04
CA GLY A 53 -2.02 -17.16 -4.29
C GLY A 53 -1.18 -15.99 -4.82
N GLU A 54 -1.77 -15.09 -5.62
CA GLU A 54 -1.04 -13.90 -6.10
C GLU A 54 -0.77 -12.89 -4.98
N LEU A 55 -1.77 -12.65 -4.12
CA LEU A 55 -1.64 -11.81 -2.93
C LEU A 55 -0.65 -12.42 -1.93
N LYS A 56 -0.70 -13.74 -1.72
CA LYS A 56 0.30 -14.45 -0.90
C LYS A 56 1.70 -14.29 -1.49
N GLY A 57 1.85 -14.38 -2.81
CA GLY A 57 3.14 -14.14 -3.47
C GLY A 57 3.69 -12.73 -3.20
N GLN A 58 2.82 -11.70 -3.13
CA GLN A 58 3.25 -10.36 -2.70
C GLN A 58 3.66 -10.33 -1.24
N PHE A 59 2.88 -10.97 -0.36
CA PHE A 59 3.22 -11.08 1.06
C PHE A 59 4.60 -11.73 1.26
N ASP A 60 4.83 -12.88 0.61
CA ASP A 60 6.10 -13.60 0.68
C ASP A 60 7.28 -12.74 0.16
N GLY A 61 7.06 -11.94 -0.89
CA GLY A 61 8.07 -11.03 -1.42
C GLY A 61 8.45 -9.90 -0.46
N TYR A 62 7.47 -9.31 0.24
CA TYR A 62 7.74 -8.32 1.28
C TYR A 62 8.43 -8.93 2.50
N LEU A 63 8.07 -10.15 2.89
CA LEU A 63 8.74 -10.87 3.95
C LEU A 63 10.22 -11.14 3.61
N GLU A 64 10.53 -11.48 2.35
CA GLU A 64 11.91 -11.66 1.92
C GLU A 64 12.69 -10.33 1.93
N ASN A 65 12.09 -9.21 1.53
CA ASN A 65 12.75 -7.89 1.63
C ASN A 65 13.10 -7.53 3.09
N VAL A 66 12.23 -7.87 4.04
CA VAL A 66 12.49 -7.70 5.47
C VAL A 66 13.67 -8.58 5.91
N ARG A 67 13.66 -9.86 5.53
CA ARG A 67 14.78 -10.78 5.80
C ARG A 67 16.08 -10.21 5.24
N ASP A 68 16.08 -9.80 3.98
CA ASP A 68 17.24 -9.18 3.32
C ASP A 68 17.76 -7.97 4.07
N SER A 69 16.86 -7.11 4.56
CA SER A 69 17.22 -5.92 5.33
C SER A 69 17.84 -6.27 6.68
N LEU A 70 17.45 -7.38 7.30
CA LEU A 70 17.90 -7.85 8.63
C LEU A 70 19.02 -8.90 8.57
N LYS A 71 19.59 -9.19 7.39
CA LYS A 71 20.67 -10.19 7.21
C LYS A 71 22.01 -9.76 7.79
N ASP A 72 22.31 -8.47 7.86
CA ASP A 72 23.63 -7.94 8.25
C ASP A 72 23.49 -6.71 9.16
N GLU A 73 23.75 -6.90 10.46
CA GLU A 73 23.71 -5.84 11.47
C GLU A 73 24.60 -4.64 11.11
N ALA A 74 25.78 -4.89 10.56
CA ALA A 74 26.73 -3.82 10.21
C ALA A 74 26.22 -2.94 9.06
N LYS A 75 25.26 -3.45 8.27
CA LYS A 75 24.58 -2.70 7.19
C LYS A 75 23.21 -2.18 7.59
N TYR A 76 22.75 -2.42 8.82
CA TYR A 76 21.42 -2.03 9.28
C TYR A 76 21.35 -0.54 9.67
N GLY A 77 21.41 0.32 8.65
CA GLY A 77 21.29 1.77 8.79
C GLY A 77 19.85 2.27 8.61
N LYS A 78 19.69 3.60 8.63
CA LYS A 78 18.38 4.27 8.47
C LYS A 78 17.58 3.80 7.26
N ALA A 79 18.24 3.52 6.13
CA ALA A 79 17.57 3.06 4.93
C ALA A 79 16.92 1.67 5.12
N GLN A 80 17.60 0.75 5.81
CA GLN A 80 17.09 -0.57 6.16
C GLN A 80 15.97 -0.46 7.19
N GLN A 81 16.15 0.37 8.22
CA GLN A 81 15.12 0.63 9.24
C GLN A 81 13.82 1.13 8.59
N GLU A 82 13.89 2.17 7.75
CA GLU A 82 12.73 2.67 7.02
C GLU A 82 12.15 1.64 6.03
N GLY A 83 13.00 0.80 5.43
CA GLY A 83 12.57 -0.29 4.56
C GLY A 83 11.73 -1.33 5.32
N VAL A 84 12.24 -1.79 6.47
CA VAL A 84 11.56 -2.73 7.35
C VAL A 84 10.24 -2.15 7.86
N GLU A 85 10.21 -0.89 8.28
CA GLU A 85 8.97 -0.23 8.73
C GLU A 85 7.88 -0.23 7.64
N LYS A 86 8.24 0.15 6.42
CA LYS A 86 7.31 0.22 5.28
C LYS A 86 6.87 -1.16 4.81
N ASP A 87 7.80 -2.11 4.72
CA ASP A 87 7.51 -3.47 4.27
C ASP A 87 6.66 -4.20 5.32
N ALA A 88 6.95 -4.06 6.61
CA ALA A 88 6.15 -4.61 7.69
C ALA A 88 4.71 -4.04 7.71
N SER A 89 4.57 -2.72 7.54
CA SER A 89 3.24 -2.08 7.38
C SER A 89 2.49 -2.61 6.16
N THR A 90 3.20 -2.92 5.07
CA THR A 90 2.60 -3.53 3.87
C THR A 90 2.17 -4.98 4.12
N LEU A 91 2.93 -5.75 4.90
CA LEU A 91 2.56 -7.11 5.31
C LEU A 91 1.25 -7.13 6.13
N MET A 92 1.04 -6.15 7.02
CA MET A 92 -0.21 -5.99 7.77
C MET A 92 -1.41 -5.83 6.81
N VAL A 93 -1.28 -4.93 5.83
CA VAL A 93 -2.31 -4.66 4.81
C VAL A 93 -2.60 -5.91 3.98
N LEU A 94 -1.57 -6.58 3.47
CA LEU A 94 -1.74 -7.79 2.64
C LEU A 94 -2.37 -8.93 3.46
N SER A 95 -1.99 -9.09 4.72
CA SER A 95 -2.60 -10.06 5.64
C SER A 95 -4.08 -9.77 5.86
N GLN A 96 -4.46 -8.50 6.07
CA GLN A 96 -5.85 -8.09 6.26
C GLN A 96 -6.69 -8.38 5.01
N VAL A 97 -6.17 -8.07 3.82
CA VAL A 97 -6.87 -8.40 2.58
C VAL A 97 -7.00 -9.91 2.41
N LEU A 98 -5.94 -10.70 2.66
CA LEU A 98 -5.98 -12.17 2.59
C LEU A 98 -7.00 -12.78 3.57
N ALA A 99 -7.08 -12.26 4.79
CA ALA A 99 -8.03 -12.71 5.81
C ALA A 99 -9.48 -12.39 5.44
N GLY A 100 -9.72 -11.28 4.73
CA GLY A 100 -11.06 -10.90 4.28
C GLY A 100 -11.63 -11.78 3.16
N ARG A 101 -10.84 -12.68 2.57
CA ARG A 101 -11.23 -13.45 1.38
C ARG A 101 -11.84 -14.80 1.71
N ASP A 102 -12.77 -15.26 0.86
CA ASP A 102 -13.35 -16.60 0.97
C ASP A 102 -12.36 -17.72 0.63
N ASP A 103 -11.48 -17.51 -0.35
CA ASP A 103 -10.38 -18.41 -0.73
C ASP A 103 -9.08 -18.17 0.07
N GLY A 104 -9.13 -17.37 1.15
CA GLY A 104 -7.97 -17.03 1.98
C GLY A 104 -7.37 -18.21 2.77
N GLY A 105 -8.05 -19.36 2.81
CA GLY A 105 -7.56 -20.56 3.51
C GLY A 105 -7.30 -20.30 4.99
N ASP A 106 -6.15 -20.77 5.49
CA ASP A 106 -5.77 -20.61 6.90
C ASP A 106 -5.38 -19.17 7.28
N TRP A 107 -5.22 -18.23 6.31
CA TRP A 107 -4.91 -16.83 6.60
C TRP A 107 -5.91 -16.19 7.56
N LYS A 108 -7.19 -16.55 7.47
CA LYS A 108 -8.23 -16.11 8.43
C LYS A 108 -7.88 -16.44 9.88
N LYS A 109 -7.28 -17.61 10.12
CA LYS A 109 -6.90 -18.08 11.47
C LYS A 109 -5.60 -17.43 11.95
N HIS A 110 -4.63 -17.27 11.05
CA HIS A 110 -3.32 -16.71 11.39
C HIS A 110 -3.34 -15.17 11.49
N HIS A 111 -4.31 -14.52 10.86
CA HIS A 111 -4.34 -13.07 10.69
C HIS A 111 -4.10 -12.26 11.98
N PRO A 112 -4.77 -12.52 13.11
CA PRO A 112 -4.55 -11.75 14.34
C PRO A 112 -3.08 -11.80 14.81
N ALA A 113 -2.47 -12.99 14.84
CA ALA A 113 -1.08 -13.14 15.20
C ALA A 113 -0.12 -12.50 14.19
N VAL A 114 -0.43 -12.62 12.88
CA VAL A 114 0.38 -12.03 11.81
C VAL A 114 0.35 -10.50 11.89
N ILE A 115 -0.82 -9.88 12.06
CA ILE A 115 -0.91 -8.42 12.11
C ILE A 115 -0.26 -7.85 13.36
N ALA A 116 -0.38 -8.52 14.51
CA ALA A 116 0.33 -8.16 15.74
C ALA A 116 1.86 -8.23 15.55
N ALA A 117 2.38 -9.34 15.04
CA ALA A 117 3.82 -9.53 14.85
C ALA A 117 4.41 -8.58 13.79
N ALA A 118 3.67 -8.32 12.69
CA ALA A 118 4.07 -7.34 11.70
C ALA A 118 4.01 -5.90 12.24
N GLY A 119 3.03 -5.57 13.08
CA GLY A 119 2.97 -4.29 13.80
C GLY A 119 4.13 -4.12 14.77
N GLU A 120 4.47 -5.16 15.54
CA GLU A 120 5.66 -5.15 16.40
C GLU A 120 6.93 -4.94 15.59
N LEU A 121 7.10 -5.67 14.48
CA LEU A 121 8.23 -5.51 13.56
C LEU A 121 8.35 -4.07 13.04
N ALA A 122 7.24 -3.45 12.63
CA ALA A 122 7.24 -2.06 12.20
C ALA A 122 7.71 -1.12 13.33
N SER A 123 7.17 -1.30 14.54
CA SER A 123 7.51 -0.48 15.72
C SER A 123 8.97 -0.66 16.18
N LYS A 124 9.54 -1.84 15.97
CA LYS A 124 10.92 -2.20 16.35
C LYS A 124 11.92 -1.97 15.23
N SER A 125 11.51 -1.47 14.07
CA SER A 125 12.39 -1.22 12.92
C SER A 125 13.64 -0.40 13.25
N GLY A 126 13.60 0.51 14.23
CA GLY A 126 14.77 1.28 14.69
C GLY A 126 15.79 0.50 15.54
N ASP A 127 15.47 -0.71 15.98
CA ASP A 127 16.28 -1.58 16.84
C ASP A 127 16.53 -2.92 16.13
N TYR A 128 17.76 -3.18 15.70
CA TYR A 128 18.10 -4.39 14.95
C TYR A 128 17.72 -5.68 15.69
N ALA A 129 18.07 -5.77 16.98
CA ALA A 129 17.80 -6.97 17.77
C ALA A 129 16.29 -7.14 17.99
N GLY A 130 15.59 -6.04 18.28
CA GLY A 130 14.12 -6.02 18.37
C GLY A 130 13.44 -6.44 17.06
N ALA A 131 13.90 -5.93 15.92
CA ALA A 131 13.38 -6.26 14.61
C ALA A 131 13.62 -7.73 14.23
N GLN A 132 14.79 -8.31 14.54
CA GLN A 132 15.04 -9.74 14.33
C GLN A 132 14.14 -10.63 15.19
N ALA A 133 13.93 -10.26 16.46
CA ALA A 133 13.01 -10.98 17.34
C ALA A 133 11.57 -10.92 16.81
N ALA A 134 11.11 -9.74 16.38
CA ALA A 134 9.78 -9.57 15.80
C ALA A 134 9.61 -10.30 14.46
N LEU A 135 10.64 -10.33 13.59
CA LEU A 135 10.64 -11.14 12.37
C LEU A 135 10.45 -12.63 12.69
N THR A 136 11.14 -13.14 13.71
CA THR A 136 10.99 -14.54 14.14
C THR A 136 9.56 -14.83 14.63
N GLN A 137 8.95 -13.89 15.35
CA GLN A 137 7.55 -14.03 15.77
C GLN A 137 6.59 -14.02 14.59
N LEU A 138 6.83 -13.14 13.61
CA LEU A 138 6.03 -13.06 12.39
C LEU A 138 6.10 -14.36 11.58
N GLU A 139 7.29 -14.93 11.42
CA GLU A 139 7.47 -16.22 10.74
C GLU A 139 6.74 -17.37 11.44
N LYS A 140 6.75 -17.38 12.78
CA LYS A 140 5.95 -18.33 13.56
C LYS A 140 4.45 -18.11 13.37
N ALA A 141 3.98 -16.87 13.43
CA ALA A 141 2.57 -16.53 13.26
C ALA A 141 2.01 -16.96 11.89
N ILE A 142 2.84 -17.01 10.85
CA ILE A 142 2.45 -17.48 9.51
C ILE A 142 2.28 -19.01 9.47
N GLN A 143 2.99 -19.76 10.32
CA GLN A 143 3.01 -21.22 10.32
C GLN A 143 2.09 -21.84 11.38
N GLU A 144 1.94 -21.18 12.51
CA GLU A 144 1.24 -21.67 13.68
C GLU A 144 0.05 -20.76 13.99
N VAL A 145 -1.08 -21.37 14.37
CA VAL A 145 -2.22 -20.60 14.89
C VAL A 145 -1.86 -20.23 16.34
N THR A 146 -1.45 -18.99 16.52
CA THR A 146 -1.15 -18.42 17.85
C THR A 146 -2.31 -17.54 18.26
N GLU A 147 -2.78 -17.69 19.50
CA GLU A 147 -3.76 -16.76 20.08
C GLU A 147 -3.14 -15.37 20.20
N SER A 148 -3.86 -14.35 19.74
CA SER A 148 -3.43 -12.96 19.82
C SER A 148 -4.65 -12.06 19.88
N ASP A 149 -4.73 -11.21 20.89
CA ASP A 149 -5.76 -10.18 21.05
C ASP A 149 -5.38 -8.94 20.24
N ALA A 150 -5.09 -9.12 18.95
CA ALA A 150 -4.66 -8.06 18.02
C ALA A 150 -5.81 -7.14 17.57
N ASP A 151 -6.90 -7.09 18.35
CA ASP A 151 -8.01 -6.20 18.08
C ASP A 151 -7.47 -4.76 18.09
N ASP A 152 -7.73 -4.03 17.02
CA ASP A 152 -7.26 -2.66 16.74
C ASP A 152 -5.80 -2.45 16.31
N VAL A 153 -5.00 -3.51 16.09
CA VAL A 153 -3.69 -3.33 15.46
C VAL A 153 -3.88 -2.98 13.97
N ARG A 154 -3.47 -1.76 13.58
CA ARG A 154 -3.58 -1.25 12.21
C ARG A 154 -2.24 -0.70 11.74
N ALA A 155 -1.99 -0.80 10.44
CA ALA A 155 -0.81 -0.20 9.83
C ALA A 155 -0.92 1.34 9.90
N ASP A 156 0.18 2.02 10.22
CA ASP A 156 0.23 3.48 10.20
C ASP A 156 0.06 3.98 8.76
N ILE A 157 -1.07 4.64 8.48
CA ILE A 157 -1.38 5.23 7.19
C ILE A 157 -0.30 6.20 6.70
N ALA A 158 0.37 6.95 7.57
CA ALA A 158 1.47 7.83 7.18
C ALA A 158 2.68 7.03 6.64
N VAL A 159 2.93 5.84 7.19
CA VAL A 159 3.95 4.91 6.67
C VAL A 159 3.48 4.31 5.34
N LEU A 160 2.23 3.86 5.25
CA LEU A 160 1.66 3.31 4.00
C LEU A 160 1.70 4.32 2.85
N MET A 161 1.42 5.60 3.12
CA MET A 161 1.47 6.65 2.10
C MET A 161 2.90 6.92 1.61
N LYS A 162 3.95 6.59 2.38
CA LYS A 162 5.34 6.59 1.88
C LYS A 162 5.61 5.40 0.95
N GLN A 163 4.87 4.31 1.09
CA GLN A 163 5.01 3.11 0.25
C GLN A 163 4.34 3.27 -1.11
N VAL A 164 3.20 3.97 -1.19
CA VAL A 164 2.47 4.26 -2.44
C VAL A 164 3.38 4.74 -3.59
N PRO A 165 4.21 5.81 -3.44
CA PRO A 165 5.07 6.26 -4.53
C PRO A 165 6.18 5.24 -4.89
N ILE A 166 6.63 4.42 -3.94
CA ILE A 166 7.63 3.36 -4.19
C ILE A 166 7.03 2.26 -5.08
N VAL A 167 5.84 1.77 -4.71
CA VAL A 167 5.10 0.75 -5.44
C VAL A 167 4.71 1.23 -6.83
N ASN A 168 4.14 2.45 -6.93
CA ASN A 168 3.82 3.08 -8.21
C ASN A 168 5.07 3.27 -9.08
N GLY A 169 6.20 3.68 -8.48
CA GLY A 169 7.47 3.81 -9.17
C GLY A 169 8.00 2.49 -9.74
N ARG A 170 7.87 1.37 -9.01
CA ARG A 170 8.22 0.02 -9.49
C ARG A 170 7.35 -0.38 -10.68
N MET A 171 6.03 -0.24 -10.54
CA MET A 171 5.06 -0.51 -11.60
C MET A 171 5.35 0.29 -12.88
N ARG A 172 5.57 1.60 -12.77
CA ARG A 172 5.89 2.49 -13.91
C ARG A 172 7.19 2.13 -14.65
N ARG A 173 8.20 1.59 -13.96
CA ARG A 173 9.44 1.16 -14.61
C ARG A 173 9.25 -0.11 -15.44
N GLY A 174 8.35 -0.98 -15.01
CA GLY A 174 8.04 -2.24 -15.71
C GLY A 174 7.29 -2.03 -17.03
N VAL A 175 6.40 -1.04 -17.12
CA VAL A 175 5.53 -0.82 -18.31
C VAL A 175 6.23 -0.22 -19.54
N THR A 176 7.56 0.00 -19.48
CA THR A 176 8.29 0.70 -20.56
C THR A 176 9.00 -0.26 -21.52
N GLY A 177 8.59 -0.22 -22.79
CA GLY A 177 9.25 -0.91 -23.91
C GLY A 177 9.45 -2.42 -23.70
N ARG A 178 10.61 -2.95 -24.12
CA ARG A 178 10.97 -4.38 -24.03
C ARG A 178 11.11 -4.94 -22.60
N ARG A 179 10.81 -4.15 -21.57
CA ARG A 179 10.78 -4.61 -20.17
C ARG A 179 9.41 -5.15 -19.79
N PHE A 180 8.34 -4.70 -20.45
CA PHE A 180 6.97 -5.08 -20.12
C PHE A 180 6.79 -6.59 -20.05
N ASP A 181 7.16 -7.32 -21.10
CA ASP A 181 7.01 -8.79 -21.17
C ASP A 181 7.81 -9.54 -20.08
N ARG A 182 8.90 -8.96 -19.59
CA ARG A 182 9.77 -9.57 -18.57
C ARG A 182 9.39 -9.20 -17.14
N SER A 183 8.58 -8.16 -16.98
CA SER A 183 8.17 -7.62 -15.69
C SER A 183 6.67 -7.80 -15.45
N LEU A 184 5.96 -8.61 -16.23
CA LEU A 184 4.51 -8.81 -16.08
C LEU A 184 4.12 -9.20 -14.66
N ASP A 185 4.82 -10.16 -14.05
CA ASP A 185 4.52 -10.59 -12.68
C ASP A 185 4.84 -9.51 -11.64
N GLU A 186 5.90 -8.73 -11.85
CA GLU A 186 6.27 -7.60 -10.98
C GLU A 186 5.23 -6.47 -11.07
N ILE A 187 4.78 -6.13 -12.29
CA ILE A 187 3.77 -5.09 -12.54
C ILE A 187 2.43 -5.53 -11.95
N ALA A 188 2.00 -6.76 -12.21
CA ALA A 188 0.77 -7.31 -11.65
C ALA A 188 0.82 -7.33 -10.12
N GLY A 189 1.92 -7.81 -9.53
CA GLY A 189 2.12 -7.84 -8.09
C GLY A 189 2.10 -6.47 -7.42
N THR A 190 2.80 -5.50 -8.01
CA THR A 190 2.82 -4.12 -7.51
C THR A 190 1.46 -3.44 -7.62
N ALA A 191 0.71 -3.71 -8.70
CA ALA A 191 -0.67 -3.27 -8.83
C ALA A 191 -1.57 -3.85 -7.73
N LEU A 192 -1.46 -5.14 -7.42
CA LEU A 192 -2.20 -5.76 -6.31
C LEU A 192 -1.86 -5.15 -4.96
N THR A 193 -0.57 -4.89 -4.71
CA THR A 193 -0.14 -4.23 -3.47
C THR A 193 -0.77 -2.85 -3.34
N LEU A 194 -0.79 -2.07 -4.43
CA LEU A 194 -1.40 -0.74 -4.42
C LEU A 194 -2.91 -0.80 -4.19
N ALA A 195 -3.59 -1.77 -4.81
CA ALA A 195 -5.01 -2.01 -4.59
C ALA A 195 -5.30 -2.42 -3.14
N ALA A 196 -4.46 -3.27 -2.54
CA ALA A 196 -4.60 -3.71 -1.16
C ALA A 196 -4.42 -2.55 -0.16
N ILE A 197 -3.41 -1.70 -0.37
CA ILE A 197 -3.23 -0.48 0.43
C ILE A 197 -4.49 0.38 0.36
N ALA A 198 -4.98 0.65 -0.85
CA ALA A 198 -6.18 1.46 -1.06
C ALA A 198 -7.42 0.88 -0.34
N GLU A 199 -7.62 -0.43 -0.44
CA GLU A 199 -8.76 -1.13 0.15
C GLU A 199 -8.75 -1.08 1.68
N VAL A 200 -7.58 -1.21 2.31
CA VAL A 200 -7.45 -1.15 3.77
C VAL A 200 -7.54 0.29 4.28
N THR A 201 -6.87 1.24 3.61
CA THR A 201 -6.80 2.63 4.09
C THR A 201 -8.09 3.41 3.90
N LYS A 202 -9.02 2.97 3.04
CA LYS A 202 -10.30 3.69 2.82
C LYS A 202 -11.13 3.87 4.10
N ASN A 203 -10.95 2.96 5.06
CA ASN A 203 -11.67 2.98 6.35
C ASN A 203 -10.88 3.69 7.47
N ASP A 204 -9.66 4.16 7.18
CA ASP A 204 -8.86 4.94 8.13
C ASP A 204 -9.09 6.43 7.88
N ASP A 205 -9.87 7.06 8.76
CA ASP A 205 -10.25 8.46 8.70
C ASP A 205 -9.42 9.34 9.67
N THR A 206 -8.31 8.83 10.20
CA THR A 206 -7.47 9.51 11.21
C THR A 206 -7.01 10.92 10.77
N TYR A 207 -6.94 11.17 9.45
CA TYR A 207 -6.48 12.44 8.86
C TYR A 207 -7.62 13.29 8.26
N CYS A 208 -8.88 12.87 8.42
CA CYS A 208 -10.05 13.59 7.92
C CYS A 208 -10.63 14.51 9.01
N SER A 209 -10.86 15.78 8.68
CA SER A 209 -11.39 16.77 9.64
C SER A 209 -12.91 16.73 9.81
N ASP A 210 -13.64 16.25 8.80
CA ASP A 210 -15.10 16.24 8.74
C ASP A 210 -15.62 15.12 7.82
N ASP A 211 -16.93 14.90 7.82
CA ASP A 211 -17.58 13.84 7.04
C ASP A 211 -17.42 14.00 5.52
N GLU A 212 -17.29 15.24 5.02
CA GLU A 212 -17.01 15.51 3.62
C GLU A 212 -15.61 15.03 3.24
N GLY A 213 -14.61 15.32 4.08
CA GLY A 213 -13.25 14.82 3.94
C GLY A 213 -13.16 13.29 4.01
N LYS A 214 -13.96 12.65 4.86
CA LYS A 214 -14.06 11.17 4.92
C LYS A 214 -14.62 10.57 3.64
N ALA A 215 -15.69 11.18 3.11
CA ALA A 215 -16.31 10.74 1.86
C ALA A 215 -15.35 10.90 0.67
N GLU A 216 -14.63 12.03 0.59
CA GLU A 216 -13.65 12.24 -0.48
C GLU A 216 -12.44 11.32 -0.33
N TRP A 217 -11.96 11.06 0.90
CA TRP A 217 -10.89 10.08 1.15
C TRP A 217 -11.26 8.66 0.71
N THR A 218 -12.47 8.23 1.07
CA THR A 218 -13.01 6.92 0.68
C THR A 218 -13.03 6.81 -0.84
N LYS A 219 -13.58 7.82 -1.51
CA LYS A 219 -13.68 7.89 -2.98
C LYS A 219 -12.31 7.89 -3.67
N ILE A 220 -11.32 8.63 -3.15
CA ILE A 220 -9.95 8.62 -3.70
C ILE A 220 -9.33 7.22 -3.55
N SER A 221 -9.53 6.57 -2.40
CA SER A 221 -9.04 5.22 -2.15
C SER A 221 -9.69 4.22 -3.10
N GLU A 222 -11.01 4.30 -3.32
CA GLU A 222 -11.71 3.46 -4.31
C GLU A 222 -11.18 3.68 -5.72
N GLN A 223 -10.99 4.93 -6.15
CA GLN A 223 -10.40 5.24 -7.45
C GLN A 223 -8.99 4.67 -7.61
N MET A 224 -8.16 4.76 -6.57
CA MET A 224 -6.81 4.18 -6.57
C MET A 224 -6.87 2.65 -6.67
N ARG A 225 -7.74 2.00 -5.90
CA ARG A 225 -7.96 0.55 -5.93
C ARG A 225 -8.38 0.10 -7.32
N ASP A 226 -9.41 0.72 -7.87
CA ASP A 226 -10.00 0.33 -9.14
C ASP A 226 -9.02 0.58 -10.31
N ALA A 227 -8.28 1.68 -10.27
CA ALA A 227 -7.22 1.95 -11.26
C ALA A 227 -6.09 0.92 -11.19
N ALA A 228 -5.63 0.57 -9.98
CA ALA A 228 -4.60 -0.45 -9.78
C ALA A 228 -5.09 -1.83 -10.26
N MET A 229 -6.35 -2.18 -9.99
CA MET A 229 -6.96 -3.40 -10.52
C MET A 229 -7.08 -3.39 -12.04
N GLY A 230 -7.37 -2.24 -12.66
CA GLY A 230 -7.30 -2.08 -14.11
C GLY A 230 -5.92 -2.38 -14.68
N VAL A 231 -4.85 -1.91 -14.00
CA VAL A 231 -3.47 -2.22 -14.41
C VAL A 231 -3.15 -3.71 -14.24
N HIS A 232 -3.57 -4.34 -13.13
CA HIS A 232 -3.40 -5.78 -12.92
C HIS A 232 -4.06 -6.58 -14.04
N ALA A 233 -5.33 -6.30 -14.33
CA ALA A 233 -6.10 -6.95 -15.39
C ALA A 233 -5.43 -6.79 -16.77
N ALA A 234 -5.04 -5.55 -17.12
CA ALA A 234 -4.35 -5.27 -18.37
C ALA A 234 -3.01 -6.02 -18.47
N THR A 235 -2.24 -6.06 -17.38
CA THR A 235 -0.96 -6.76 -17.32
C THR A 235 -1.13 -8.27 -17.50
N ARG A 236 -2.12 -8.88 -16.84
CA ARG A 236 -2.44 -10.32 -17.00
C ARG A 236 -2.92 -10.64 -18.41
N ALA A 237 -3.63 -9.71 -19.05
CA ALA A 237 -4.01 -9.80 -20.46
C ALA A 237 -2.85 -9.46 -21.44
N LYS A 238 -1.67 -9.09 -20.95
CA LYS A 238 -0.52 -8.59 -21.73
C LYS A 238 -0.88 -7.41 -22.65
N ASN A 239 -1.80 -6.57 -22.18
CA ASN A 239 -2.20 -5.35 -22.85
C ASN A 239 -1.39 -4.17 -22.28
N GLN A 240 -0.61 -3.50 -23.16
CA GLN A 240 0.28 -2.41 -22.79
C GLN A 240 -0.41 -1.04 -22.84
#